data_AF-A0A2D6JCC6-F1
#
_entry.id   AF-A0A2D6JCC6-F1
#
_cell.length_a   1.000
_cell.length_b   1.000
_cell.length_c   1.000
_cell.angle_alpha   90.00
_cell.angle_beta   90.00
_cell.angle_gamma   90.00
#
_symmetry.space_group_name_H-M   'P 1'
#
loop_
_entity.id
_entity.type
_entity.pdbx_description
1 polymer ?
#
loop_
_entity_poly.entity_id
_entity_poly.type
_entity_poly.pdbx_seq_one_letter_code
_entity_poly.pdbx_strand_id
1 'polypeptide(L)'
;MKIKKNDLVLLIGDRDYLVQAGSGKFGTRRGEIDLKELSKKKYGDTVKTHMGQAYVAVKPRTGDILKKIKRAPQIIGLKDAGYITGRVCLGKDDVVLEAGSGSAAMTIFMSGIAKKVISYEIRKDFYKIAKGNLERFGIKNVTIKNKSANKGFTEKNADLVLLDMGSPELVIPHIPKSLNPGGYLIVYSPVIEQIQRVYDSINQSKSFTIPETEEVMMRRWDIGGNKTRPKTQMLGHTAFLTFSRRI
;
A
#
# COMPACT_ATOMS: atom_id res chain seq x y z
N MET A 1 -2.33 -14.53 21.92
CA MET A 1 -1.85 -13.18 22.32
C MET A 1 -3.03 -12.37 22.87
N LYS A 2 -2.93 -11.71 24.03
CA LYS A 2 -4.00 -10.83 24.56
C LYS A 2 -4.16 -9.58 23.70
N ILE A 3 -5.38 -9.09 23.52
CA ILE A 3 -5.68 -7.81 22.89
C ILE A 3 -5.47 -6.70 23.92
N LYS A 4 -4.80 -5.60 23.55
CA LYS A 4 -4.56 -4.45 24.42
C LYS A 4 -5.46 -3.26 24.06
N LYS A 5 -5.62 -2.32 24.99
CA LYS A 5 -6.23 -1.01 24.71
C LYS A 5 -5.46 -0.33 23.57
N ASN A 6 -6.20 0.28 22.65
CA ASN A 6 -5.76 0.93 21.41
C ASN A 6 -5.23 -0.01 20.30
N ASP A 7 -5.21 -1.34 20.49
CA ASP A 7 -4.91 -2.28 19.40
C ASP A 7 -5.98 -2.20 18.29
N LEU A 8 -5.56 -2.31 17.03
CA LEU A 8 -6.46 -2.58 15.91
C LEU A 8 -6.84 -4.06 15.90
N VAL A 9 -8.13 -4.33 15.74
CA VAL A 9 -8.71 -5.69 15.75
C VAL A 9 -9.59 -5.86 14.51
N LEU A 10 -9.35 -6.94 13.76
CA LEU A 10 -10.24 -7.38 12.69
C LEU A 10 -11.25 -8.37 13.27
N LEU A 11 -12.54 -8.05 13.12
CA LEU A 11 -13.66 -8.88 13.49
C LEU A 11 -14.16 -9.60 12.24
N ILE A 12 -13.89 -10.90 12.13
CA ILE A 12 -14.31 -11.75 11.01
C ILE A 12 -15.68 -12.35 11.33
N GLY A 13 -16.62 -12.31 10.39
CA GLY A 13 -17.98 -12.80 10.57
C GLY A 13 -18.78 -12.74 9.27
N ASP A 14 -20.07 -12.38 9.35
CA ASP A 14 -20.92 -12.17 8.16
C ASP A 14 -20.42 -11.02 7.27
N ARG A 15 -19.78 -10.04 7.89
CA ARG A 15 -18.98 -8.99 7.25
C ARG A 15 -17.77 -8.66 8.13
N ASP A 16 -16.60 -8.53 7.51
CA ASP A 16 -15.41 -8.09 8.24
C ASP A 16 -15.53 -6.64 8.71
N TYR A 17 -15.22 -6.38 9.98
CA TYR A 17 -15.10 -5.03 10.55
C TYR A 17 -13.71 -4.81 11.14
N LEU A 18 -13.13 -3.62 10.93
CA LEU A 18 -11.84 -3.24 11.50
C LEU A 18 -12.09 -2.14 12.52
N VAL A 19 -11.82 -2.45 13.80
CA VAL A 19 -12.12 -1.61 14.96
C VAL A 19 -10.87 -1.39 15.80
N GLN A 20 -10.94 -0.45 16.74
CA GLN A 20 -9.90 -0.24 17.74
C GLN A 20 -10.43 -0.68 19.11
N ALA A 21 -9.69 -1.51 19.82
CA ALA A 21 -10.03 -1.93 21.18
C ALA A 21 -9.89 -0.73 22.14
N GLY A 22 -10.87 -0.50 23.02
CA GLY A 22 -10.89 0.72 23.82
C GLY A 22 -12.23 0.98 24.50
N SER A 23 -12.65 2.24 24.55
CA SER A 23 -13.94 2.66 25.11
C SER A 23 -14.95 2.96 24.01
N GLY A 24 -16.23 2.66 24.28
CA GLY A 24 -17.35 2.95 23.39
C GLY A 24 -17.90 1.70 22.72
N LYS A 25 -18.94 1.88 21.92
CA LYS A 25 -19.59 0.79 21.18
C LYS A 25 -19.32 0.92 19.69
N PHE A 26 -19.35 -0.20 18.98
CA PHE A 26 -19.27 -0.25 17.53
C PHE A 26 -20.51 -0.92 16.94
N GLY A 27 -21.23 -0.21 16.09
CA GLY A 27 -22.42 -0.71 15.40
C GLY A 27 -22.06 -1.61 14.21
N THR A 28 -22.60 -2.83 14.20
CA THR A 28 -22.58 -3.74 13.05
C THR A 28 -23.98 -3.81 12.41
N ARG A 29 -24.13 -4.55 11.31
CA ARG A 29 -25.47 -4.82 10.74
C ARG A 29 -26.36 -5.65 11.69
N ARG A 30 -25.78 -6.36 12.66
CA ARG A 30 -26.47 -7.31 13.56
C ARG A 30 -26.26 -6.93 15.03
N GLY A 31 -26.42 -5.65 15.34
CA GLY A 31 -26.28 -5.09 16.70
C GLY A 31 -24.90 -4.52 17.00
N GLU A 32 -24.69 -4.12 18.25
CA GLU A 32 -23.49 -3.42 18.72
C GLU A 32 -22.53 -4.34 19.48
N ILE A 33 -21.24 -4.03 19.42
CA ILE A 33 -20.17 -4.65 20.21
C ILE A 33 -19.57 -3.59 21.15
N ASP A 34 -19.43 -3.88 22.44
CA ASP A 34 -18.66 -3.04 23.37
C ASP A 34 -17.15 -3.25 23.12
N LEU A 35 -16.46 -2.17 22.77
CA LEU A 35 -15.02 -2.20 22.46
C LEU A 35 -14.15 -2.43 23.71
N LYS A 36 -14.71 -2.30 24.93
CA LYS A 36 -14.02 -2.63 26.19
C LYS A 36 -13.86 -4.13 26.36
N GLU A 37 -14.84 -4.92 25.92
CA GLU A 37 -14.80 -6.38 25.98
C GLU A 37 -13.63 -6.96 25.16
N LEU A 38 -13.24 -6.30 24.07
CA LEU A 38 -12.07 -6.71 23.29
C LEU A 38 -10.80 -6.79 24.14
N SER A 39 -10.60 -5.87 25.10
CA SER A 39 -9.41 -5.88 25.97
C SER A 39 -9.40 -7.03 27.00
N LYS A 40 -10.52 -7.74 27.17
CA LYS A 40 -10.63 -8.95 28.01
C LYS A 40 -10.32 -10.23 27.23
N LYS A 41 -10.14 -10.14 25.90
CA LYS A 41 -10.03 -11.27 24.98
C LYS A 41 -8.60 -11.47 24.46
N LYS A 42 -8.36 -12.64 23.89
CA LYS A 42 -7.19 -12.99 23.08
C LYS A 42 -7.56 -12.93 21.60
N TYR A 43 -6.57 -12.66 20.74
CA TYR A 43 -6.74 -12.90 19.31
C TYR A 43 -6.99 -14.40 19.08
N GLY A 44 -8.04 -14.71 18.31
CA GLY A 44 -8.61 -16.04 18.14
C GLY A 44 -9.96 -16.22 18.87
N ASP A 45 -10.25 -15.42 19.90
CA ASP A 45 -11.48 -15.55 20.67
C ASP A 45 -12.70 -14.99 19.90
N THR A 46 -13.88 -15.57 20.20
CA THR A 46 -15.16 -15.03 19.76
C THR A 46 -15.63 -13.88 20.65
N VAL A 47 -16.11 -12.81 20.01
CA VAL A 47 -16.93 -11.75 20.61
C VAL A 47 -18.34 -11.78 20.02
N LYS A 48 -19.33 -11.35 20.78
CA LYS A 48 -20.74 -11.32 20.34
C LYS A 48 -21.30 -9.90 20.40
N THR A 49 -22.23 -9.58 19.51
CA THR A 49 -23.06 -8.38 19.63
C THR A 49 -24.10 -8.57 20.74
N HIS A 50 -24.78 -7.50 21.15
CA HIS A 50 -25.94 -7.60 22.03
C HIS A 50 -27.10 -8.44 21.45
N MET A 51 -27.13 -8.66 20.11
CA MET A 51 -28.08 -9.56 19.43
C MET A 51 -27.55 -11.00 19.29
N GLY A 52 -26.43 -11.33 19.92
CA GLY A 52 -25.83 -12.67 19.90
C GLY A 52 -25.00 -13.02 18.66
N GLN A 53 -24.92 -12.15 17.64
CA GLN A 53 -24.10 -12.39 16.44
C GLN A 53 -22.63 -12.53 16.83
N ALA A 54 -22.03 -13.65 16.47
CA ALA A 54 -20.61 -13.95 16.73
C ALA A 54 -19.68 -13.34 15.66
N TYR A 55 -18.53 -12.86 16.10
CA TYR A 55 -17.37 -12.48 15.29
C TYR A 55 -16.09 -13.04 15.92
N VAL A 56 -15.12 -13.48 15.12
CA VAL A 56 -13.80 -13.90 15.59
C VAL A 56 -12.86 -12.71 15.56
N ALA A 57 -12.24 -12.38 16.70
CA ALA A 57 -11.31 -11.27 16.83
C ALA A 57 -9.89 -11.71 16.45
N VAL A 58 -9.35 -11.24 15.32
CA VAL A 58 -7.99 -11.54 14.86
C VAL A 58 -7.13 -10.28 14.71
N LYS A 59 -5.81 -10.45 14.72
CA LYS A 59 -4.88 -9.35 14.50
C LYS A 59 -4.86 -9.02 13.00
N PRO A 60 -5.21 -7.79 12.59
CA PRO A 60 -5.22 -7.41 11.18
C PRO A 60 -3.83 -7.48 10.57
N ARG A 61 -3.74 -7.92 9.32
CA ARG A 61 -2.54 -7.76 8.49
C ARG A 61 -2.67 -6.52 7.60
N THR A 62 -1.58 -6.09 6.99
CA THR A 62 -1.57 -4.93 6.07
C THR A 62 -2.58 -5.10 4.94
N GLY A 63 -2.72 -6.30 4.38
CA GLY A 63 -3.75 -6.62 3.39
C GLY A 63 -5.20 -6.45 3.87
N ASP A 64 -5.47 -6.54 5.17
CA ASP A 64 -6.80 -6.28 5.74
C ASP A 64 -7.04 -4.79 5.95
N ILE A 65 -6.00 -4.05 6.37
CA ILE A 65 -6.02 -2.59 6.45
C ILE A 65 -6.33 -1.98 5.07
N LEU A 66 -5.70 -2.47 4.00
CA LEU A 66 -5.91 -2.01 2.62
C LEU A 66 -7.34 -2.25 2.07
N LYS A 67 -8.11 -3.16 2.68
CA LYS A 67 -9.56 -3.33 2.40
C LYS A 67 -10.43 -2.27 3.08
N LYS A 68 -9.87 -1.48 4.02
CA LYS A 68 -10.61 -0.58 4.92
C LYS A 68 -10.14 0.88 4.87
N ILE A 69 -9.07 1.19 4.14
CA ILE A 69 -8.63 2.57 3.84
C ILE A 69 -9.76 3.38 3.18
N LYS A 70 -9.80 4.69 3.45
CA LYS A 70 -10.59 5.62 2.62
C LYS A 70 -9.89 5.75 1.28
N ARG A 71 -10.60 5.48 0.18
CA ARG A 71 -10.09 5.64 -1.19
C ARG A 71 -10.64 6.92 -1.80
N ALA A 72 -9.85 7.57 -2.67
CA ALA A 72 -10.34 8.64 -3.53
C ALA A 72 -9.80 8.47 -4.97
N PRO A 73 -8.48 8.55 -5.23
CA PRO A 73 -7.93 8.06 -6.49
C PRO A 73 -7.93 6.53 -6.55
N GLN A 74 -7.68 6.01 -7.75
CA GLN A 74 -7.25 4.65 -7.98
C GLN A 74 -6.02 4.31 -7.12
N ILE A 75 -5.82 3.03 -6.80
CA ILE A 75 -4.71 2.57 -5.97
C ILE A 75 -3.90 1.49 -6.68
N ILE A 76 -2.60 1.43 -6.40
CA ILE A 76 -1.79 0.22 -6.63
C ILE A 76 -2.43 -0.91 -5.80
N GLY A 77 -2.86 -1.96 -6.50
CA GLY A 77 -3.55 -3.10 -5.90
C GLY A 77 -2.59 -4.08 -5.21
N LEU A 78 -3.11 -4.96 -4.35
CA LEU A 78 -2.29 -5.95 -3.63
C LEU A 78 -1.50 -6.90 -4.56
N LYS A 79 -2.01 -7.13 -5.79
CA LYS A 79 -1.32 -7.83 -6.88
C LYS A 79 0.02 -7.16 -7.20
N ASP A 80 -0.05 -5.89 -7.58
CA ASP A 80 1.10 -5.13 -8.06
C ASP A 80 2.01 -4.74 -6.91
N ALA A 81 1.45 -4.33 -5.78
CA ALA A 81 2.21 -4.04 -4.57
C ALA A 81 3.05 -5.24 -4.09
N GLY A 82 2.45 -6.44 -4.06
CA GLY A 82 3.14 -7.68 -3.72
C GLY A 82 4.25 -8.02 -4.73
N TYR A 83 3.96 -7.90 -6.03
CA TYR A 83 4.95 -8.14 -7.08
C TYR A 83 6.11 -7.15 -7.02
N ILE A 84 5.84 -5.84 -7.00
CA ILE A 84 6.85 -4.76 -6.93
C ILE A 84 7.81 -5.01 -5.77
N THR A 85 7.29 -5.22 -4.55
CA THR A 85 8.14 -5.41 -3.36
C THR A 85 8.94 -6.71 -3.39
N GLY A 86 8.38 -7.79 -3.96
CA GLY A 86 9.11 -9.04 -4.15
C GLY A 86 10.19 -8.95 -5.22
N ARG A 87 9.88 -8.31 -6.36
CA ARG A 87 10.74 -8.14 -7.55
C ARG A 87 12.04 -7.38 -7.25
N VAL A 88 12.02 -6.50 -6.25
CA VAL A 88 13.18 -5.72 -5.77
C VAL A 88 13.66 -6.17 -4.39
N CYS A 89 13.07 -7.23 -3.82
CA CYS A 89 13.40 -7.77 -2.49
C CYS A 89 13.39 -6.74 -1.34
N LEU A 90 12.36 -5.86 -1.30
CA LEU A 90 12.23 -4.80 -0.29
C LEU A 90 12.38 -5.37 1.14
N GLY A 91 13.35 -4.86 1.88
CA GLY A 91 13.79 -5.34 3.18
C GLY A 91 13.42 -4.45 4.37
N LYS A 92 13.58 -4.99 5.57
CA LYS A 92 13.24 -4.32 6.85
C LYS A 92 14.12 -3.13 7.23
N ASP A 93 15.26 -2.97 6.56
CA ASP A 93 16.24 -1.92 6.84
C ASP A 93 16.16 -0.76 5.82
N ASP A 94 15.41 -0.97 4.74
CA ASP A 94 15.34 -0.10 3.57
C ASP A 94 14.60 1.23 3.86
N VAL A 95 15.12 2.31 3.28
CA VAL A 95 14.46 3.61 3.24
C VAL A 95 13.84 3.82 1.86
N VAL A 96 12.52 3.98 1.83
CA VAL A 96 11.75 4.16 0.59
C VAL A 96 11.38 5.63 0.39
N LEU A 97 11.53 6.11 -0.85
CA LEU A 97 10.95 7.36 -1.33
C LEU A 97 9.79 7.06 -2.29
N GLU A 98 8.69 7.78 -2.15
CA GLU A 98 7.49 7.60 -2.97
C GLU A 98 6.99 8.96 -3.45
N ALA A 99 6.57 9.07 -4.71
CA ALA A 99 5.85 10.22 -5.23
C ALA A 99 4.51 9.79 -5.84
N GLY A 100 3.42 10.39 -5.37
CA GLY A 100 2.06 9.96 -5.67
C GLY A 100 1.40 9.19 -4.52
N SER A 101 1.31 9.78 -3.31
CA SER A 101 0.70 9.09 -2.17
C SER A 101 -0.74 8.64 -2.43
N GLY A 102 -1.55 9.46 -3.11
CA GLY A 102 -2.96 9.15 -3.43
C GLY A 102 -3.80 8.81 -2.20
N SER A 103 -4.18 7.53 -2.06
CA SER A 103 -4.91 7.01 -0.87
C SER A 103 -3.99 6.44 0.24
N ALA A 104 -2.66 6.57 0.11
CA ALA A 104 -1.61 5.90 0.88
C ALA A 104 -1.60 4.35 0.79
N ALA A 105 -2.14 3.77 -0.29
CA ALA A 105 -2.25 2.30 -0.40
C ALA A 105 -0.88 1.61 -0.51
N MET A 106 -0.04 2.03 -1.47
CA MET A 106 1.31 1.51 -1.62
C MET A 106 2.21 1.94 -0.44
N THR A 107 2.08 3.19 0.00
CA THR A 107 2.74 3.71 1.22
C THR A 107 2.52 2.82 2.44
N ILE A 108 1.26 2.45 2.73
CA ILE A 108 0.90 1.58 3.86
C ILE A 108 1.41 0.16 3.64
N PHE A 109 1.38 -0.35 2.40
CA PHE A 109 1.93 -1.67 2.07
C PHE A 109 3.43 -1.74 2.34
N MET A 110 4.21 -0.80 1.77
CA MET A 110 5.65 -0.71 1.95
C MET A 110 6.02 -0.43 3.41
N SER A 111 5.24 0.38 4.15
CA SER A 111 5.49 0.63 5.59
C SER A 111 5.34 -0.61 6.48
N GLY A 112 4.64 -1.65 6.01
CA GLY A 112 4.55 -2.94 6.69
C GLY A 112 5.78 -3.84 6.49
N ILE A 113 6.72 -3.42 5.63
CA ILE A 113 7.93 -4.15 5.24
C ILE A 113 9.17 -3.32 5.57
N ALA A 114 9.26 -2.10 5.05
CA ALA A 114 10.43 -1.21 5.09
C ALA A 114 10.66 -0.52 6.44
N LYS A 115 11.91 -0.11 6.69
CA LYS A 115 12.30 0.68 7.87
C LYS A 115 11.57 2.01 7.93
N LYS A 116 11.50 2.71 6.79
CA LYS A 116 10.90 4.05 6.67
C LYS A 116 10.41 4.30 5.26
N VAL A 117 9.26 4.96 5.12
CA VAL A 117 8.75 5.47 3.84
C VAL A 117 8.60 6.99 3.93
N ILE A 118 9.09 7.73 2.93
CA ILE A 118 8.84 9.16 2.77
C ILE A 118 8.04 9.37 1.49
N SER A 119 6.81 9.87 1.63
CA SER A 119 5.85 9.95 0.53
C SER A 119 5.49 11.40 0.20
N TYR A 120 5.55 11.74 -1.08
CA TYR A 120 5.26 13.07 -1.62
C TYR A 120 3.91 13.07 -2.33
N GLU A 121 3.06 14.02 -1.97
CA GLU A 121 1.78 14.27 -2.62
C GLU A 121 1.62 15.77 -2.91
N ILE A 122 1.45 16.12 -4.19
CA ILE A 122 1.25 17.51 -4.59
C ILE A 122 -0.19 17.96 -4.30
N ARG A 123 -1.17 17.07 -4.40
CA ARG A 123 -2.60 17.36 -4.23
C ARG A 123 -2.99 17.43 -2.76
N LYS A 124 -3.34 18.63 -2.28
CA LYS A 124 -3.70 18.89 -0.88
C LYS A 124 -4.91 18.08 -0.38
N ASP A 125 -5.83 17.71 -1.26
CA ASP A 125 -6.98 16.85 -0.95
C ASP A 125 -6.57 15.39 -0.78
N PHE A 126 -5.74 14.85 -1.69
CA PHE A 126 -5.19 13.49 -1.56
C PHE A 126 -4.26 13.38 -0.35
N TYR A 127 -3.40 14.38 -0.12
CA TYR A 127 -2.55 14.46 1.07
C TYR A 127 -3.35 14.34 2.37
N LYS A 128 -4.50 15.03 2.49
CA LYS A 128 -5.38 14.91 3.66
C LYS A 128 -5.95 13.49 3.82
N ILE A 129 -6.30 12.82 2.73
CA ILE A 129 -6.84 11.45 2.74
C ILE A 129 -5.75 10.43 3.14
N ALA A 130 -4.59 10.53 2.50
CA ALA A 130 -3.42 9.73 2.81
C ALA A 130 -2.99 9.90 4.28
N LYS A 131 -2.84 11.14 4.77
CA LYS A 131 -2.54 11.44 6.17
C LYS A 131 -3.60 10.87 7.13
N GLY A 132 -4.88 11.07 6.83
CA GLY A 132 -5.99 10.54 7.64
C GLY A 132 -6.03 9.00 7.68
N ASN A 133 -5.65 8.31 6.60
CA ASN A 133 -5.48 6.85 6.60
C ASN A 133 -4.30 6.43 7.49
N LEU A 134 -3.13 7.07 7.35
CA LEU A 134 -1.94 6.78 8.16
C LEU A 134 -2.21 6.96 9.67
N GLU A 135 -2.87 8.08 10.04
CA GLU A 135 -3.30 8.38 11.42
C GLU A 135 -4.30 7.34 11.93
N ARG A 136 -5.36 7.05 11.16
CA ARG A 136 -6.41 6.07 11.51
C ARG A 136 -5.87 4.66 11.75
N PHE A 137 -4.81 4.27 11.04
CA PHE A 137 -4.19 2.95 11.20
C PHE A 137 -2.92 2.95 12.06
N GLY A 138 -2.58 4.09 12.68
CA GLY A 138 -1.46 4.20 13.62
C GLY A 138 -0.08 3.95 12.98
N ILE A 139 0.08 4.25 11.70
CA ILE A 139 1.32 4.00 10.94
C ILE A 139 2.35 5.09 11.28
N LYS A 140 3.48 4.68 11.89
CA LYS A 140 4.47 5.62 12.48
C LYS A 140 5.76 5.79 11.69
N ASN A 141 6.14 4.81 10.86
CA ASN A 141 7.36 4.83 10.04
C ASN A 141 7.17 5.51 8.67
N VAL A 142 6.10 6.30 8.50
CA VAL A 142 5.79 7.04 7.28
C VAL A 142 5.89 8.54 7.54
N THR A 143 6.61 9.25 6.68
CA THR A 143 6.61 10.72 6.61
C THR A 143 5.93 11.16 5.32
N ILE A 144 4.70 11.69 5.40
CA ILE A 144 4.00 12.24 4.23
C ILE A 144 4.20 13.75 4.13
N LYS A 145 4.45 14.26 2.91
CA LYS A 145 4.65 15.69 2.62
C LYS A 145 3.69 16.18 1.55
N ASN A 146 3.02 17.31 1.79
CA ASN A 146 2.26 17.99 0.73
C ASN A 146 3.22 18.83 -0.14
N LYS A 147 3.96 18.18 -1.04
CA LYS A 147 5.03 18.80 -1.85
C LYS A 147 5.18 18.08 -3.19
N SER A 148 5.51 18.83 -4.24
CA SER A 148 5.90 18.27 -5.54
C SER A 148 7.26 17.58 -5.47
N ALA A 149 7.38 16.43 -6.14
CA ALA A 149 8.64 15.71 -6.35
C ALA A 149 9.35 16.08 -7.67
N ASN A 150 8.80 17.01 -8.49
CA ASN A 150 9.31 17.33 -9.82
C ASN A 150 10.75 17.88 -9.84
N LYS A 151 11.29 18.31 -8.69
CA LYS A 151 12.69 18.74 -8.51
C LYS A 151 13.52 17.73 -7.70
N GLY A 152 13.08 16.46 -7.68
CA GLY A 152 13.61 15.40 -6.84
C GLY A 152 13.15 15.46 -5.38
N PHE A 153 13.70 14.55 -4.59
CA PHE A 153 13.46 14.44 -3.15
C PHE A 153 14.48 15.28 -2.36
N THR A 154 14.14 15.65 -1.12
CA THR A 154 15.11 16.32 -0.22
C THR A 154 15.98 15.33 0.56
N GLU A 155 15.51 14.10 0.62
CA GLU A 155 16.13 12.94 1.23
C GLU A 155 17.36 12.46 0.44
N LYS A 156 18.27 11.82 1.16
CA LYS A 156 19.43 11.13 0.61
C LYS A 156 19.50 9.72 1.19
N ASN A 157 20.24 8.86 0.52
CA ASN A 157 20.55 7.49 0.93
C ASN A 157 19.27 6.66 1.15
N ALA A 158 18.37 6.69 0.16
CA ALA A 158 17.27 5.74 0.10
C ALA A 158 17.76 4.40 -0.50
N ASP A 159 16.92 3.40 -0.56
CA ASP A 159 17.26 2.11 -1.20
C ASP A 159 16.30 1.81 -2.36
N LEU A 160 15.15 2.50 -2.36
CA LEU A 160 14.10 2.38 -3.36
C LEU A 160 13.39 3.73 -3.57
N VAL A 161 13.13 4.07 -4.83
CA VAL A 161 12.26 5.18 -5.23
C VAL A 161 11.11 4.64 -6.09
N LEU A 162 9.87 4.91 -5.70
CA LEU A 162 8.65 4.55 -6.44
C LEU A 162 7.92 5.81 -6.93
N LEU A 163 7.58 5.85 -8.22
CA LEU A 163 6.82 6.93 -8.83
C LEU A 163 5.46 6.40 -9.36
N ASP A 164 4.36 6.90 -8.81
CA ASP A 164 2.98 6.68 -9.27
C ASP A 164 2.33 8.05 -9.57
N MET A 165 2.75 8.67 -10.67
CA MET A 165 2.40 10.05 -11.00
C MET A 165 2.32 10.30 -12.50
N GLY A 166 1.72 11.43 -12.91
CA GLY A 166 1.49 11.75 -14.32
C GLY A 166 2.73 12.13 -15.15
N SER A 167 3.84 12.49 -14.50
CA SER A 167 5.08 12.91 -15.19
C SER A 167 6.36 12.45 -14.46
N PRO A 168 6.57 11.13 -14.29
CA PRO A 168 7.76 10.57 -13.63
C PRO A 168 9.07 10.99 -14.31
N GLU A 169 9.06 11.20 -15.63
CA GLU A 169 10.21 11.60 -16.45
C GLU A 169 10.88 12.91 -15.99
N LEU A 170 10.14 13.79 -15.30
CA LEU A 170 10.65 15.03 -14.72
C LEU A 170 11.44 14.80 -13.41
N VAL A 171 11.12 13.72 -12.69
CA VAL A 171 11.74 13.39 -11.39
C VAL A 171 13.06 12.64 -11.61
N ILE A 172 13.09 11.73 -12.60
CA ILE A 172 14.17 10.77 -12.86
C ILE A 172 15.58 11.40 -12.90
N PRO A 173 15.84 12.53 -13.58
CA PRO A 173 17.17 13.18 -13.62
C PRO A 173 17.67 13.67 -12.25
N HIS A 174 16.81 13.72 -11.23
CA HIS A 174 17.16 14.14 -9.88
C HIS A 174 17.36 12.96 -8.91
N ILE A 175 16.87 11.77 -9.26
CA ILE A 175 16.88 10.59 -8.38
C ILE A 175 18.29 10.10 -8.00
N PRO A 176 19.34 10.19 -8.84
CA PRO A 176 20.70 9.83 -8.43
C PRO A 176 21.22 10.62 -7.21
N LYS A 177 20.69 11.83 -6.95
CA LYS A 177 21.04 12.63 -5.76
C LYS A 177 20.46 12.07 -4.47
N SER A 178 19.35 11.32 -4.56
CA SER A 178 18.76 10.58 -3.45
C SER A 178 19.26 9.13 -3.34
N LEU A 179 19.56 8.44 -4.47
CA LEU A 179 19.73 6.97 -4.68
C LEU A 179 19.50 6.12 -3.44
N ASN A 180 20.36 5.20 -2.97
CA ASN A 180 21.80 4.82 -3.09
C ASN A 180 22.26 4.19 -4.43
N PRO A 181 23.60 4.08 -4.70
CA PRO A 181 24.14 3.13 -5.69
C PRO A 181 23.64 1.71 -5.41
N GLY A 182 23.26 0.96 -6.45
CA GLY A 182 22.63 -0.35 -6.32
C GLY A 182 21.17 -0.34 -5.85
N GLY A 183 20.58 0.82 -5.51
CA GLY A 183 19.16 0.97 -5.18
C GLY A 183 18.25 0.95 -6.41
N TYR A 184 16.94 0.79 -6.20
CA TYR A 184 15.95 0.65 -7.28
C TYR A 184 15.16 1.92 -7.57
N LEU A 185 14.96 2.20 -8.86
CA LEU A 185 13.93 3.08 -9.40
C LEU A 185 12.79 2.23 -9.95
N ILE A 186 11.56 2.53 -9.52
CA ILE A 186 10.32 1.91 -9.98
C ILE A 186 9.38 3.00 -10.48
N VAL A 187 8.79 2.78 -11.67
CA VAL A 187 7.70 3.61 -12.19
C VAL A 187 6.47 2.74 -12.41
N TYR A 188 5.35 3.16 -11.84
CA TYR A 188 4.03 2.58 -12.03
C TYR A 188 3.23 3.49 -12.97
N SER A 189 2.78 2.98 -14.11
CA SER A 189 2.03 3.79 -15.10
C SER A 189 0.94 2.98 -15.84
N PRO A 190 -0.30 3.49 -15.93
CA PRO A 190 -1.37 2.87 -16.72
C PRO A 190 -1.37 3.28 -18.21
N VAL A 191 -0.34 4.01 -18.70
CA VAL A 191 -0.33 4.60 -20.04
C VAL A 191 0.99 4.25 -20.73
N ILE A 192 0.95 3.42 -21.77
CA ILE A 192 2.17 2.89 -22.42
C ILE A 192 3.07 4.00 -22.99
N GLU A 193 2.49 5.11 -23.44
CA GLU A 193 3.20 6.28 -23.96
C GLU A 193 4.00 7.03 -22.88
N GLN A 194 3.67 6.87 -21.58
CA GLN A 194 4.52 7.36 -20.50
C GLN A 194 5.80 6.53 -20.37
N ILE A 195 5.75 5.22 -20.69
CA ILE A 195 6.90 4.32 -20.56
C ILE A 195 8.04 4.72 -21.51
N GLN A 196 7.73 5.13 -22.75
CA GLN A 196 8.76 5.64 -23.66
C GLN A 196 9.54 6.83 -23.06
N ARG A 197 8.82 7.83 -22.51
CA ARG A 197 9.47 9.00 -21.89
C ARG A 197 10.25 8.66 -20.62
N VAL A 198 9.81 7.62 -19.89
CA VAL A 198 10.57 7.05 -18.76
C VAL A 198 11.87 6.41 -19.26
N TYR A 199 11.84 5.61 -20.32
CA TYR A 199 13.04 5.01 -20.92
C TYR A 199 14.02 6.08 -21.39
N ASP A 200 13.54 7.09 -22.11
CA ASP A 200 14.37 8.19 -22.62
C ASP A 200 15.05 8.94 -21.45
N SER A 201 14.31 9.25 -20.39
CA SER A 201 14.83 9.95 -19.20
C SER A 201 15.83 9.10 -18.39
N ILE A 202 15.58 7.79 -18.23
CA ILE A 202 16.50 6.86 -17.57
C ILE A 202 17.81 6.76 -18.37
N ASN A 203 17.72 6.54 -19.68
CA ASN A 203 18.89 6.42 -20.57
C ASN A 203 19.71 7.72 -20.63
N GLN A 204 19.05 8.88 -20.69
CA GLN A 204 19.72 10.20 -20.64
C GLN A 204 20.44 10.44 -19.30
N SER A 205 19.90 9.91 -18.19
CA SER A 205 20.51 10.09 -16.87
C SER A 205 21.86 9.36 -16.70
N LYS A 206 22.16 8.34 -17.52
CA LYS A 206 23.40 7.52 -17.49
C LYS A 206 23.82 6.95 -16.11
N SER A 207 22.92 7.01 -15.12
CA SER A 207 23.15 6.66 -13.72
C SER A 207 22.41 5.37 -13.32
N PHE A 208 21.95 4.63 -14.32
CA PHE A 208 20.93 3.61 -14.21
C PHE A 208 21.20 2.49 -15.21
N THR A 209 20.81 1.26 -14.87
CA THR A 209 20.79 0.15 -15.82
C THR A 209 19.72 0.37 -16.90
N ILE A 210 19.84 -0.37 -18.00
CA ILE A 210 18.75 -0.47 -18.98
C ILE A 210 17.44 -0.82 -18.22
N PRO A 211 16.35 -0.06 -18.44
CA PRO A 211 15.09 -0.32 -17.76
C PRO A 211 14.38 -1.56 -18.33
N GLU A 212 13.74 -2.32 -17.45
CA GLU A 212 12.92 -3.49 -17.74
C GLU A 212 11.45 -3.15 -17.44
N THR A 213 10.52 -3.49 -18.33
CA THR A 213 9.08 -3.24 -18.12
C THR A 213 8.28 -4.53 -18.12
N GLU A 214 7.45 -4.69 -17.10
CA GLU A 214 6.70 -5.90 -16.79
C GLU A 214 5.21 -5.56 -16.56
N GLU A 215 4.31 -6.51 -16.82
CA GLU A 215 2.90 -6.44 -16.42
C GLU A 215 2.50 -7.74 -15.71
N VAL A 216 1.68 -7.63 -14.66
CA VAL A 216 1.22 -8.79 -13.87
C VAL A 216 -0.25 -9.10 -14.16
N MET A 217 -0.55 -10.20 -14.84
CA MET A 217 -1.93 -10.68 -14.97
C MET A 217 -2.31 -11.63 -13.83
N MET A 218 -3.50 -11.46 -13.23
CA MET A 218 -4.00 -12.36 -12.17
C MET A 218 -5.41 -12.85 -12.49
N ARG A 219 -5.54 -14.17 -12.71
CA ARG A 219 -6.83 -14.82 -12.99
C ARG A 219 -7.29 -15.65 -11.79
N ARG A 220 -8.49 -15.32 -11.27
CA ARG A 220 -9.14 -16.11 -10.21
C ARG A 220 -9.86 -17.32 -10.80
N TRP A 221 -10.12 -18.31 -9.96
CA TRP A 221 -10.86 -19.53 -10.32
C TRP A 221 -12.17 -19.59 -9.55
N ASP A 222 -13.22 -20.09 -10.21
CA ASP A 222 -14.44 -20.58 -9.58
C ASP A 222 -14.22 -22.07 -9.26
N ILE A 223 -14.34 -22.41 -7.98
CA ILE A 223 -14.16 -23.76 -7.43
C ILE A 223 -15.41 -24.06 -6.61
N GLY A 224 -16.22 -25.05 -7.02
CA GLY A 224 -17.39 -25.49 -6.28
C GLY A 224 -18.27 -26.48 -7.03
N GLY A 225 -18.85 -27.43 -6.31
CA GLY A 225 -19.65 -28.51 -6.89
C GLY A 225 -18.86 -29.31 -7.94
N ASN A 226 -19.51 -29.63 -9.06
CA ASN A 226 -18.92 -30.47 -10.12
C ASN A 226 -18.16 -29.65 -11.20
N LYS A 227 -17.80 -28.38 -10.95
CA LYS A 227 -17.13 -27.53 -11.95
C LYS A 227 -16.00 -26.71 -11.34
N THR A 228 -14.80 -26.87 -11.89
CA THR A 228 -13.63 -26.03 -11.61
C THR A 228 -13.23 -25.34 -12.90
N ARG A 229 -13.22 -24.00 -12.91
CA ARG A 229 -12.85 -23.21 -14.09
C ARG A 229 -12.29 -21.84 -13.71
N PRO A 230 -11.50 -21.19 -14.56
CA PRO A 230 -11.16 -19.78 -14.37
C PRO A 230 -12.43 -18.91 -14.38
N LYS A 231 -12.43 -17.82 -13.60
CA LYS A 231 -13.50 -16.81 -13.67
C LYS A 231 -13.57 -16.24 -15.09
N THR A 232 -14.78 -16.02 -15.57
CA THR A 232 -15.05 -15.43 -16.90
C THR A 232 -14.56 -13.99 -16.97
N GLN A 233 -14.82 -13.19 -15.92
CA GLN A 233 -14.35 -11.81 -15.81
C GLN A 233 -13.08 -11.73 -14.96
N MET A 234 -12.15 -10.89 -15.39
CA MET A 234 -10.95 -10.51 -14.62
C MET A 234 -10.63 -9.03 -14.85
N LEU A 235 -9.80 -8.46 -13.97
CA LEU A 235 -9.18 -7.17 -14.20
C LEU A 235 -8.04 -7.35 -15.21
N GLY A 236 -8.24 -6.88 -16.44
CA GLY A 236 -7.35 -7.14 -17.57
C GLY A 236 -6.00 -6.43 -17.46
N HIS A 237 -6.02 -5.13 -17.12
CA HIS A 237 -4.86 -4.26 -16.98
C HIS A 237 -4.93 -3.49 -15.65
N THR A 238 -3.78 -3.11 -15.10
CA THR A 238 -3.69 -2.13 -13.99
C THR A 238 -2.64 -1.06 -14.26
N ALA A 239 -1.43 -1.48 -14.60
CA ALA A 239 -0.33 -0.64 -15.03
C ALA A 239 0.81 -1.49 -15.59
N PHE A 240 1.66 -0.84 -16.38
CA PHE A 240 3.02 -1.25 -16.66
C PHE A 240 3.93 -0.88 -15.47
N LEU A 241 4.85 -1.78 -15.15
CA LEU A 241 5.80 -1.65 -14.06
C LEU A 241 7.20 -1.58 -14.66
N THR A 242 7.83 -0.40 -14.63
CA THR A 242 9.20 -0.23 -15.13
C THR A 242 10.18 -0.19 -13.97
N PHE A 243 11.20 -1.03 -14.04
CA PHE A 243 12.26 -1.17 -13.04
C PHE A 243 13.61 -0.79 -13.66
N SER A 244 14.44 -0.08 -12.91
CA SER A 244 15.85 0.13 -13.23
C SER A 244 16.67 0.24 -11.95
N ARG A 245 17.94 -0.17 -12.00
CA ARG A 245 18.84 -0.15 -10.85
C ARG A 245 19.85 0.98 -10.99
N ARG A 246 20.07 1.76 -9.93
CA ARG A 246 21.09 2.80 -9.92
C ARG A 246 22.48 2.19 -9.96
N ILE A 247 23.35 2.80 -10.75
CA ILE A 247 24.80 2.53 -10.82
C ILE A 247 25.54 3.53 -9.91
#